data_AF-A0A1G9GMG0-F1
#
_entry.id   AF-A0A1G9GMG0-F1
#
_cell.length_a   1.000
_cell.length_b   1.000
_cell.length_c   1.000
_cell.angle_alpha   90.00
_cell.angle_beta   90.00
_cell.angle_gamma   90.00
#
_symmetry.space_group_name_H-M   'P 1'
#
loop_
_entity.id
_entity.type
_entity.pdbx_description
1 polymer ?
#
loop_
_entity_poly.entity_id
_entity_poly.type
_entity_poly.pdbx_seq_one_letter_code
_entity_poly.pdbx_strand_id
1 'polypeptide(L)'
;MKNQLSLLAASLILGLSIITGCMIISNDRPAGSGQAVEAQATENKLLLTLQETAVLLGISEDQVMNIMKAENSLLSNDGPFGGTKIPYIKVDAQFLFNKAGLLEWIQAATTEKRVYSGAKMFK
;
A
#
# COMPACT_ATOMS: atom_id res chain seq x y z
N MET A 1 5.44 -35.58 48.82
CA MET A 1 4.54 -35.23 47.70
C MET A 1 4.37 -33.72 47.44
N LYS A 2 4.92 -32.80 48.26
CA LYS A 2 4.75 -31.34 48.09
C LYS A 2 5.56 -30.75 46.92
N ASN A 3 6.73 -31.32 46.60
CA ASN A 3 7.61 -30.80 45.55
C ASN A 3 7.07 -31.02 44.13
N GLN A 4 6.29 -32.09 43.91
CA GLN A 4 5.67 -32.38 42.61
C GLN A 4 4.58 -31.37 42.27
N LEU A 5 3.79 -30.95 43.28
CA LEU A 5 2.76 -29.91 43.11
C LEU A 5 3.39 -28.55 42.81
N SER A 6 4.52 -28.22 43.46
CA SER A 6 5.27 -26.99 43.20
C SER A 6 5.89 -26.95 41.81
N LEU A 7 6.34 -28.10 41.29
CA LEU A 7 6.90 -28.22 39.94
C LEU A 7 5.79 -28.05 38.87
N LEU A 8 4.61 -28.60 39.14
CA LEU A 8 3.42 -28.48 38.29
C LEU A 8 2.87 -27.04 38.27
N ALA A 9 2.87 -26.37 39.42
CA ALA A 9 2.47 -24.96 39.52
C ALA A 9 3.46 -24.05 38.78
N ALA A 10 4.76 -24.31 38.90
CA ALA A 10 5.80 -23.52 38.23
C ALA A 10 5.73 -23.65 36.70
N SER A 11 5.51 -24.86 36.15
CA SER A 11 5.41 -25.05 34.70
C SER A 11 4.14 -24.41 34.12
N LEU A 12 3.03 -24.41 34.88
CA LEU A 12 1.79 -23.75 34.49
C LEU A 12 1.97 -22.22 34.38
N ILE A 13 2.63 -21.61 35.37
CA ILE A 13 2.90 -20.17 35.40
C ILE A 13 3.85 -19.76 34.26
N LEU A 14 4.87 -20.58 33.98
CA LEU A 14 5.82 -20.34 32.89
C LEU A 14 5.13 -20.41 31.53
N GLY A 15 4.27 -21.42 31.33
CA GLY A 15 3.48 -21.57 30.10
C GLY A 15 2.53 -20.40 29.85
N LEU A 16 1.80 -19.97 30.88
CA LEU A 16 0.92 -18.80 30.79
C LEU A 16 1.69 -17.53 30.41
N SER A 17 2.85 -17.28 31.05
CA SER A 17 3.66 -16.09 30.78
C SER A 17 4.17 -16.02 29.33
N ILE A 18 4.53 -17.18 28.75
CA ILE A 18 4.99 -17.28 27.35
C ILE A 18 3.83 -16.96 26.40
N ILE A 19 2.63 -17.50 26.63
CA ILE A 19 1.46 -17.26 25.78
C ILE A 19 1.09 -15.77 25.81
N THR A 20 1.03 -15.15 26.99
CA THR A 20 0.69 -13.72 27.10
C THR A 20 1.77 -12.83 26.49
N GLY A 21 3.05 -13.20 26.65
CA GLY A 21 4.17 -12.48 26.04
C GLY A 21 4.14 -12.54 24.51
N CYS A 22 3.87 -13.72 23.92
CA CYS A 22 3.69 -13.86 22.48
C CYS A 22 2.47 -13.07 21.98
N MET A 23 1.36 -13.05 22.72
CA MET A 23 0.15 -12.35 22.30
C MET A 23 0.34 -10.81 22.29
N ILE A 24 1.05 -10.26 23.28
CA ILE A 24 1.40 -8.83 23.32
C ILE A 24 2.37 -8.46 22.20
N ILE A 25 3.41 -9.27 21.97
CA ILE A 25 4.39 -9.04 20.88
C ILE A 25 3.76 -9.19 19.49
N SER A 26 2.72 -10.01 19.35
CA SER A 26 1.98 -10.20 18.09
C SER A 26 1.00 -9.07 17.80
N ASN A 27 0.51 -8.37 18.82
CA ASN A 27 -0.42 -7.25 18.66
C ASN A 27 0.29 -5.91 18.38
N ASP A 28 1.56 -5.78 18.76
CA ASP A 28 2.43 -4.63 18.47
C ASP A 28 3.33 -4.83 17.24
N ARG A 29 3.21 -5.97 16.53
CA ARG A 29 3.77 -6.09 15.19
C ARG A 29 2.77 -5.50 14.20
N PRO A 30 2.98 -4.28 13.66
CA PRO A 30 2.47 -4.02 12.31
C PRO A 30 3.00 -5.17 11.45
N ALA A 31 2.13 -5.77 10.65
CA ALA A 31 2.47 -6.86 9.73
C ALA A 31 3.74 -6.50 8.93
N GLY A 32 4.91 -6.97 9.36
CA GLY A 32 6.13 -6.27 8.92
C GLY A 32 7.47 -6.85 9.34
N SER A 33 7.60 -8.15 9.63
CA SER A 33 8.94 -8.77 9.69
C SER A 33 9.46 -9.24 8.32
N GLY A 34 8.73 -8.95 7.23
CA GLY A 34 9.22 -9.03 5.84
C GLY A 34 9.67 -7.68 5.27
N GLN A 35 9.33 -6.56 5.93
CA GLN A 35 9.51 -5.20 5.39
C GLN A 35 10.98 -4.76 5.29
N ALA A 36 11.88 -5.31 6.11
CA ALA A 36 13.30 -4.92 6.06
C ALA A 36 14.03 -5.45 4.82
N VAL A 37 13.58 -6.58 4.25
CA VAL A 37 14.10 -7.10 2.97
C VAL A 37 13.39 -6.46 1.79
N GLU A 38 12.10 -6.11 1.95
CA GLU A 38 11.31 -5.45 0.92
C GLU A 38 11.73 -3.99 0.67
N ALA A 39 12.07 -3.24 1.72
CA ALA A 39 12.45 -1.82 1.62
C ALA A 39 13.70 -1.57 0.77
N GLN A 40 14.67 -2.49 0.73
CA GLN A 40 15.83 -2.39 -0.17
C GLN A 40 15.51 -2.79 -1.61
N ALA A 41 14.52 -3.66 -1.83
CA ALA A 41 14.06 -4.02 -3.17
C ALA A 41 13.20 -2.90 -3.82
N THR A 42 12.50 -2.09 -3.01
CA THR A 42 11.63 -1.01 -3.48
C THR A 42 12.40 0.14 -4.18
N GLU A 43 13.65 0.41 -3.79
CA GLU A 43 14.46 1.49 -4.41
C GLU A 43 14.70 1.28 -5.91
N ASN A 44 14.96 0.02 -6.33
CA ASN A 44 15.23 -0.38 -7.71
C ASN A 44 14.00 -0.92 -8.45
N LYS A 45 12.82 -0.87 -7.84
CA LYS A 45 11.60 -1.42 -8.43
C LYS A 45 11.07 -0.48 -9.51
N LEU A 46 10.97 -0.99 -10.74
CA LEU A 46 10.43 -0.24 -11.89
C LEU A 46 8.89 -0.12 -11.83
N LEU A 47 8.24 -1.08 -11.18
CA LEU A 47 6.79 -1.18 -11.06
C LEU A 47 6.37 -1.10 -9.60
N LEU A 48 5.55 -0.12 -9.25
CA LEU A 48 5.04 0.11 -7.91
C LEU A 48 3.62 -0.47 -7.77
N THR A 49 3.28 -0.98 -6.60
CA THR A 49 1.91 -1.36 -6.27
C THR A 49 1.07 -0.12 -5.99
N LEU A 50 -0.24 -0.29 -5.78
CA LEU A 50 -1.12 0.78 -5.35
C LEU A 50 -0.65 1.43 -4.03
N GLN A 51 -0.30 0.59 -3.05
CA GLN A 51 0.27 1.02 -1.76
C GLN A 51 1.53 1.86 -1.97
N GLU A 52 2.51 1.35 -2.72
CA GLU A 52 3.79 2.03 -2.95
C GLU A 52 3.60 3.34 -3.72
N THR A 53 2.66 3.37 -4.66
CA THR A 53 2.31 4.59 -5.42
C THR A 53 1.67 5.63 -4.52
N ALA A 54 0.76 5.23 -3.63
CA ALA A 54 0.14 6.11 -2.64
C ALA A 54 1.21 6.73 -1.72
N VAL A 55 2.16 5.92 -1.24
CA VAL A 55 3.30 6.38 -0.44
C VAL A 55 4.19 7.34 -1.22
N LEU A 56 4.54 7.02 -2.47
CA LEU A 56 5.40 7.87 -3.30
C LEU A 56 4.74 9.22 -3.62
N LEU A 57 3.43 9.23 -3.87
CA LEU A 57 2.66 10.44 -4.15
C LEU A 57 2.29 11.22 -2.88
N GLY A 58 2.45 10.63 -1.70
CA GLY A 58 2.04 11.23 -0.42
C GLY A 58 0.52 11.39 -0.28
N ILE A 59 -0.28 10.53 -0.94
CA ILE A 59 -1.75 10.53 -0.90
C ILE A 59 -2.29 9.16 -0.47
N SER A 60 -3.58 9.04 -0.17
CA SER A 60 -4.15 7.72 0.16
C SER A 60 -4.40 6.87 -1.08
N GLU A 61 -4.44 5.54 -0.91
CA GLU A 61 -4.76 4.60 -1.98
C GLU A 61 -6.10 4.89 -2.64
N ASP A 62 -7.10 5.29 -1.84
CA ASP A 62 -8.40 5.70 -2.35
C ASP A 62 -8.30 6.90 -3.29
N GLN A 63 -7.40 7.86 -3.00
CA GLN A 63 -7.16 9.00 -3.89
C GLN A 63 -6.48 8.56 -5.19
N VAL A 64 -5.51 7.64 -5.13
CA VAL A 64 -4.91 7.05 -6.35
C VAL A 64 -5.97 6.35 -7.19
N MET A 65 -6.84 5.57 -6.54
CA MET A 65 -7.93 4.85 -7.20
C MET A 65 -8.98 5.81 -7.80
N ASN A 66 -9.26 6.92 -7.12
CA ASN A 66 -10.15 7.97 -7.61
C ASN A 66 -9.58 8.63 -8.87
N ILE A 67 -8.28 8.93 -8.89
CA ILE A 67 -7.58 9.46 -10.07
C ILE A 67 -7.71 8.49 -11.25
N MET A 68 -7.45 7.19 -11.03
CA MET A 68 -7.60 6.18 -12.07
C MET A 68 -9.02 6.10 -12.61
N LYS A 69 -10.03 6.13 -11.73
CA LYS A 69 -11.44 6.11 -12.13
C LYS A 69 -11.82 7.37 -12.90
N ALA A 70 -11.37 8.53 -12.44
CA ALA A 70 -11.62 9.81 -13.09
C ALA A 70 -11.02 9.84 -14.50
N GLU A 71 -9.76 9.45 -14.66
CA GLU A 71 -9.13 9.39 -15.98
C GLU A 71 -9.79 8.35 -16.89
N ASN A 72 -10.19 7.18 -16.37
CA ASN A 72 -10.89 6.16 -17.16
C ASN A 72 -12.31 6.59 -17.59
N SER A 73 -13.01 7.37 -16.75
CA SER A 73 -14.36 7.86 -17.05
C SER A 73 -14.40 8.84 -18.23
N LEU A 74 -13.34 9.63 -18.42
CA LEU A 74 -13.20 10.57 -19.53
C LEU A 74 -13.08 9.87 -20.88
N LEU A 75 -12.38 8.72 -20.95
CA LEU A 75 -12.32 7.93 -22.20
C LEU A 75 -13.71 7.46 -22.64
N SER A 76 -14.59 7.17 -21.68
CA SER A 76 -15.92 6.65 -21.97
C SER A 76 -16.90 7.73 -22.42
N ASN A 77 -16.67 9.01 -22.08
CA ASN A 77 -17.61 10.09 -22.34
C ASN A 77 -17.11 11.19 -23.31
N ASP A 78 -15.81 11.51 -23.34
CA ASP A 78 -15.31 12.76 -23.96
C ASP A 78 -14.28 12.56 -25.09
N GLY A 79 -14.12 11.34 -25.60
CA GLY A 79 -13.21 11.04 -26.72
C GLY A 79 -11.74 10.81 -26.30
N PRO A 80 -10.78 10.82 -27.24
CA PRO A 80 -9.39 10.48 -26.93
C PRO A 80 -8.79 11.51 -25.97
N PHE A 81 -8.50 11.05 -24.75
CA PHE A 81 -7.82 11.84 -23.71
C PHE A 81 -6.50 12.40 -24.24
N GLY A 82 -6.42 13.72 -24.38
CA GLY A 82 -5.28 14.41 -24.99
C GLY A 82 -4.09 14.68 -24.07
N GLY A 83 -4.11 14.21 -22.82
CA GLY A 83 -3.03 14.40 -21.84
C GLY A 83 -2.25 13.13 -21.50
N THR A 84 -1.16 13.28 -20.74
CA THR A 84 -0.44 12.14 -20.15
C THR A 84 -1.30 11.49 -19.07
N LYS A 85 -1.66 10.21 -19.20
CA LYS A 85 -2.44 9.47 -18.19
C LYS A 85 -1.56 8.91 -17.09
N ILE A 86 -2.19 8.56 -15.96
CA ILE A 86 -1.53 7.81 -14.91
C ILE A 86 -1.05 6.47 -15.49
N PRO A 87 0.27 6.20 -15.50
CA PRO A 87 0.82 5.07 -16.22
C PRO A 87 0.76 3.82 -15.33
N TYR A 88 -0.35 3.11 -15.47
CA TYR A 88 -0.56 1.83 -14.83
C TYR A 88 -0.72 0.70 -15.85
N ILE A 89 -0.34 -0.49 -15.44
CA ILE A 89 -0.67 -1.75 -16.09
C ILE A 89 -1.48 -2.58 -15.10
N LYS A 90 -2.40 -3.38 -15.62
CA LYS A 90 -3.14 -4.36 -14.83
C LYS A 90 -2.59 -5.74 -15.15
N VAL A 91 -2.02 -6.41 -14.14
CA VAL A 91 -1.57 -7.79 -14.23
C VAL A 91 -2.47 -8.60 -13.31
N ASP A 92 -3.28 -9.49 -13.88
CA ASP A 92 -4.35 -10.22 -13.20
C ASP A 92 -5.32 -9.29 -12.44
N ALA A 93 -5.32 -9.37 -11.11
CA ALA A 93 -6.15 -8.55 -10.23
C ALA A 93 -5.39 -7.34 -9.64
N GLN A 94 -4.12 -7.15 -10.00
CA GLN A 94 -3.24 -6.14 -9.39
C GLN A 94 -2.98 -4.98 -10.35
N PHE A 95 -2.98 -3.77 -9.79
CA PHE A 95 -2.55 -2.56 -10.49
C PHE A 95 -1.09 -2.27 -10.16
N LEU A 96 -0.28 -2.19 -11.20
CA LEU A 96 1.14 -1.89 -11.11
C LEU A 96 1.42 -0.60 -11.87
N PHE A 97 2.21 0.29 -11.29
CA PHE A 97 2.45 1.63 -11.80
C PHE A 97 3.91 1.80 -12.19
N ASN A 98 4.19 2.35 -13.36
CA ASN A 98 5.57 2.64 -13.75
C ASN A 98 6.08 3.85 -12.96
N LYS A 99 7.16 3.68 -12.20
CA LYS A 99 7.76 4.75 -11.39
C LYS A 99 8.22 5.95 -12.23
N ALA A 100 8.91 5.71 -13.35
CA ALA A 100 9.37 6.78 -14.23
C ALA A 100 8.20 7.53 -14.87
N GLY A 101 7.20 6.78 -15.34
CA GLY A 101 5.99 7.37 -15.92
C GLY A 101 5.19 8.18 -14.89
N LEU A 102 5.13 7.73 -13.62
CA LEU A 102 4.43 8.46 -12.57
C LEU A 102 5.04 9.85 -12.36
N LEU A 103 6.37 9.98 -12.41
CA LEU A 103 7.05 11.26 -12.30
C LEU A 103 6.70 12.21 -13.45
N GLU A 104 6.66 11.71 -14.68
CA GLU A 104 6.23 12.49 -15.85
C GLU A 104 4.76 12.89 -15.75
N TRP A 105 3.90 11.96 -15.31
CA TRP A 105 2.49 12.22 -15.09
C TRP A 105 2.26 13.28 -14.02
N ILE A 106 2.99 13.29 -12.90
CA ILE A 106 2.90 14.33 -11.87
C ILE A 106 3.23 15.69 -12.46
N GLN A 107 4.30 15.79 -13.26
CA GLN A 107 4.68 17.04 -13.91
C GLN A 107 3.59 17.54 -14.86
N ALA A 108 3.03 16.65 -15.68
CA ALA A 108 1.92 16.99 -16.58
C ALA A 108 0.66 17.39 -15.79
N ALA A 109 0.28 16.62 -14.77
CA ALA A 109 -0.91 16.84 -13.97
C ALA A 109 -0.86 18.15 -13.18
N THR A 110 0.31 18.52 -12.66
CA THR A 110 0.53 19.78 -11.97
C THR A 110 0.55 20.97 -12.94
N THR A 111 1.18 20.81 -14.12
CA THR A 111 1.22 21.84 -15.17
C THR A 111 -0.17 22.14 -15.73
N GLU A 112 -0.95 21.09 -15.98
CA GLU A 112 -2.33 21.18 -16.44
C GLU A 112 -3.32 21.54 -15.33
N LYS A 113 -2.87 21.69 -14.08
CA LYS A 113 -3.68 22.01 -12.90
C LYS A 113 -4.89 21.08 -12.75
N ARG A 114 -4.70 19.79 -13.02
CA ARG A 114 -5.79 18.80 -13.01
C ARG A 114 -6.40 18.71 -11.62
N VAL A 115 -7.73 18.84 -11.54
CA VAL A 115 -8.46 18.71 -10.29
C VAL A 115 -9.25 17.40 -10.32
N TYR A 116 -9.02 16.55 -9.34
CA TYR A 116 -9.76 15.29 -9.17
C TYR A 116 -10.73 15.43 -7.99
N SER A 117 -12.00 15.10 -8.21
CA SER A 117 -13.00 15.00 -7.14
C SER A 117 -13.79 13.71 -7.32
N GLY A 118 -13.51 12.73 -6.48
CA GLY A 118 -14.05 11.38 -6.62
C GLY A 118 -13.69 10.77 -7.98
N ALA A 119 -14.69 10.25 -8.71
CA ALA A 119 -14.49 9.65 -10.03
C ALA A 119 -14.59 10.67 -11.19
N LYS A 120 -14.41 11.98 -10.93
CA LYS A 120 -14.48 13.03 -11.94
C LYS A 120 -13.21 13.86 -11.96
N MET A 121 -12.78 14.25 -13.16
CA MET A 121 -11.68 15.17 -13.41
C MET A 121 -12.26 16.49 -13.93
N PHE A 122 -11.74 17.61 -13.45
CA PHE A 122 -12.02 18.94 -13.98
C PHE A 122 -10.74 19.49 -14.62
N LYS A 123 -10.90 20.15 -15.77
CA LYS A 123 -9.85 20.79 -16.55
C LYS A 123 -10.02 22.30 -16.53
#